data_AF-A0A950A338-F1
#
_entry.id   AF-A0A950A338-F1
#
_cell.length_a   1.000
_cell.length_b   1.000
_cell.length_c   1.000
_cell.angle_alpha   90.00
_cell.angle_beta   90.00
_cell.angle_gamma   90.00
#
_symmetry.space_group_name_H-M   'P 1'
#
loop_
_entity.id
_entity.type
_entity.pdbx_description
1 polymer ?
#
loop_
_entity_poly.entity_id
_entity_poly.type
_entity_poly.pdbx_seq_one_letter_code
_entity_poly.pdbx_strand_id
1 'polypeptide(L)'
;MQRVLGYSAITAGTSQLPLAAGIVIAAGLASPLVARAGIRKVLLAGLAMFAGGLVWFAHLPVHGVYLADILGPSLLIALGLGMTFVPITILSVSGVRDREYGLASGLVNTSQQIGGALGRALLSTFATTRTNHLLAAGHPINQALTLGFHTAFVGAAGFAALAIAALALLRGRHPDATPAAATTEATA
;
A
#
# COMPACT_ATOMS: atom_id res chain seq x y z
N MET A 1 -14.27 -0.17 15.95
CA MET A 1 -14.03 0.93 16.91
C MET A 1 -15.32 1.66 17.30
N GLN A 2 -16.09 2.25 16.36
CA GLN A 2 -17.32 2.98 16.71
C GLN A 2 -18.51 2.12 17.19
N ARG A 3 -18.62 0.85 16.76
CA ARG A 3 -19.76 -0.02 17.15
C ARG A 3 -19.54 -0.91 18.38
N VAL A 4 -18.36 -0.87 19.02
CA VAL A 4 -18.03 -1.80 20.12
C VAL A 4 -17.39 -1.12 21.35
N LEU A 5 -16.81 0.09 21.24
CA LEU A 5 -15.98 0.66 22.34
C LEU A 5 -16.37 2.08 22.82
N GLY A 6 -17.39 2.74 22.26
CA GLY A 6 -17.85 4.05 22.77
C GLY A 6 -16.86 5.23 22.64
N TYR A 7 -15.78 5.08 21.88
CA TYR A 7 -14.78 6.14 21.69
C TYR A 7 -15.35 7.34 20.90
N SER A 8 -15.10 8.56 21.40
CA SER A 8 -15.47 9.82 20.74
C SER A 8 -14.80 9.93 19.36
N ALA A 9 -15.46 10.60 18.42
CA ALA A 9 -14.95 10.82 17.05
C ALA A 9 -13.53 11.42 17.01
N ILE A 10 -13.15 12.18 18.04
CA ILE A 10 -11.83 12.79 18.21
C ILE A 10 -10.74 11.73 18.44
N THR A 11 -11.01 10.67 19.22
CA THR A 11 -10.00 9.64 19.51
C THR A 11 -9.73 8.75 18.30
N ALA A 12 -10.76 8.48 17.49
CA ALA A 12 -10.60 7.78 16.22
C ALA A 12 -9.80 8.62 15.21
N GLY A 13 -10.06 9.93 15.14
CA GLY A 13 -9.29 10.84 14.28
C GLY A 13 -7.83 10.98 14.69
N THR A 14 -7.54 11.16 15.99
CA THR A 14 -6.16 11.26 16.48
C THR A 14 -5.39 9.95 16.31
N SER A 15 -6.05 8.80 16.36
CA SER A 15 -5.42 7.49 16.10
C SER A 15 -4.91 7.32 14.66
N GLN A 16 -5.42 8.09 13.68
CA GLN A 16 -4.96 8.05 12.29
C GLN A 16 -3.76 8.98 12.02
N LEU A 17 -3.49 9.94 12.89
CA LEU A 17 -2.38 10.90 12.71
C LEU A 17 -1.00 10.23 12.64
N PRO A 18 -0.65 9.24 13.48
CA PRO A 18 0.63 8.55 13.39
C PRO A 18 0.81 7.82 12.05
N LEU A 19 -0.26 7.24 11.52
CA LEU A 19 -0.23 6.56 10.22
C LEU A 19 0.03 7.57 9.09
N ALA A 20 -0.70 8.69 9.08
CA ALA A 20 -0.51 9.75 8.09
C ALA A 20 0.90 10.34 8.15
N ALA A 21 1.40 10.64 9.34
CA ALA A 21 2.77 11.13 9.55
C ALA A 21 3.81 10.10 9.06
N GLY A 22 3.60 8.81 9.35
CA GLY A 22 4.45 7.73 8.87
C GLY A 22 4.51 7.66 7.35
N ILE A 23 3.38 7.81 6.66
CA ILE A 23 3.33 7.84 5.18
C ILE A 23 4.11 9.04 4.64
N VAL A 24 3.95 10.22 5.22
CA VAL A 24 4.66 11.45 4.78
C VAL A 24 6.17 11.30 4.95
N ILE A 25 6.62 10.80 6.11
CA ILE A 25 8.03 10.53 6.38
C ILE A 25 8.57 9.50 5.38
N ALA A 26 7.82 8.41 5.16
CA ALA A 26 8.20 7.36 4.22
C ALA A 26 8.33 7.88 2.79
N ALA A 27 7.40 8.71 2.33
CA ALA A 27 7.45 9.33 1.02
C ALA A 27 8.67 10.26 0.87
N GLY A 28 9.00 11.03 1.91
CA GLY A 28 10.20 11.86 1.95
C GLY A 28 11.50 11.05 1.86
N LEU A 29 11.55 9.87 2.51
CA LEU A 29 12.69 8.95 2.46
C LEU A 29 12.79 8.19 1.13
N ALA A 30 11.68 8.01 0.41
CA ALA A 30 11.66 7.23 -0.82
C ALA A 30 12.47 7.90 -1.94
N SER A 31 12.35 9.22 -2.12
CA SER A 31 13.08 9.96 -3.17
C SER A 31 14.62 9.79 -3.12
N PRO A 32 15.32 10.03 -2.00
CA PRO A 32 16.76 9.80 -1.93
C PRO A 32 17.15 8.32 -2.04
N LEU A 33 16.30 7.40 -1.57
CA LEU A 33 16.53 5.96 -1.74
C LEU A 33 16.42 5.54 -3.21
N VAL A 34 15.46 6.10 -3.95
CA VAL A 34 15.31 5.86 -5.39
C VAL A 34 16.53 6.36 -6.14
N ALA A 35 17.03 7.55 -5.81
CA ALA A 35 18.24 8.10 -6.43
C ALA A 35 19.49 7.24 -6.17
N ARG A 36 19.60 6.59 -4.99
CA ARG A 36 20.79 5.80 -4.60
C ARG A 36 20.72 4.33 -4.99
N ALA A 37 19.56 3.69 -4.83
CA ALA A 37 19.37 2.25 -4.99
C ALA A 37 18.62 1.88 -6.28
N GLY A 38 18.02 2.86 -6.95
CA GLY A 38 17.20 2.67 -8.14
C GLY A 38 15.73 2.35 -7.82
N ILE A 39 14.85 2.81 -8.71
CA ILE A 39 13.38 2.69 -8.62
C ILE A 39 12.94 1.25 -8.27
N ARG A 40 13.48 0.24 -8.97
CA ARG A 40 13.06 -1.16 -8.82
C ARG A 40 13.35 -1.73 -7.43
N LYS A 41 14.54 -1.47 -6.87
CA LYS A 41 14.92 -2.03 -5.56
C LYS A 41 14.06 -1.41 -4.45
N VAL A 42 13.80 -0.11 -4.53
CA VAL A 42 12.94 0.60 -3.59
C VAL A 42 11.50 0.11 -3.67
N LEU A 43 10.97 -0.09 -4.88
CA LEU A 43 9.61 -0.61 -5.09
C LEU A 43 9.44 -2.03 -4.51
N LEU A 44 10.39 -2.93 -4.77
CA LEU A 44 10.37 -4.29 -4.21
C LEU A 44 10.49 -4.29 -2.69
N ALA A 45 11.36 -3.45 -2.13
CA ALA A 45 11.50 -3.32 -0.68
C ALA A 45 10.21 -2.78 -0.04
N GLY A 46 9.61 -1.73 -0.62
CA GLY A 46 8.35 -1.17 -0.14
C GLY A 46 7.21 -2.18 -0.16
N LEU A 47 7.09 -2.96 -1.24
CA LEU A 47 6.05 -3.97 -1.37
C LEU A 47 6.28 -5.15 -0.41
N ALA A 48 7.54 -5.53 -0.15
CA ALA A 48 7.89 -6.53 0.85
C ALA A 48 7.58 -6.05 2.28
N MET A 49 7.87 -4.77 2.60
CA MET A 49 7.50 -4.17 3.90
C MET A 49 5.98 -4.15 4.07
N PHE A 50 5.24 -3.76 3.04
CA PHE A 50 3.78 -3.76 3.06
C PHE A 50 3.21 -5.17 3.30
N ALA A 51 3.69 -6.16 2.55
CA ALA A 51 3.29 -7.55 2.74
C ALA A 51 3.67 -8.08 4.14
N GLY A 52 4.87 -7.77 4.64
CA GLY A 52 5.32 -8.13 5.97
C GLY A 52 4.45 -7.53 7.07
N GLY A 53 4.04 -6.26 6.93
CA GLY A 53 3.12 -5.61 7.86
C GLY A 53 1.71 -6.21 7.83
N LEU A 54 1.21 -6.63 6.66
CA LEU A 54 -0.06 -7.37 6.55
C LEU A 54 0.01 -8.76 7.21
N VAL A 55 1.12 -9.48 7.01
CA VAL A 55 1.35 -10.78 7.67
C VAL A 55 1.46 -10.61 9.18
N TRP A 56 2.12 -9.56 9.65
CA TRP A 56 2.15 -9.21 11.07
C TRP A 56 0.74 -8.93 11.56
N PHE A 57 -0.07 -8.15 10.83
CA PHE A 57 -1.47 -7.91 11.18
C PHE A 57 -2.31 -9.20 11.23
N ALA A 58 -2.03 -10.16 10.37
CA ALA A 58 -2.73 -11.45 10.37
C ALA A 58 -2.42 -12.29 11.64
N HIS A 59 -1.28 -12.08 12.30
CA HIS A 59 -0.87 -12.85 13.47
C HIS A 59 -1.20 -12.16 14.81
N LEU A 60 -2.09 -11.16 14.85
CA LEU A 60 -2.39 -10.45 16.09
C LEU A 60 -2.99 -11.37 17.17
N PRO A 61 -2.39 -11.41 18.37
CA PRO A 61 -2.99 -12.09 19.51
C PRO A 61 -4.23 -11.34 20.01
N VAL A 62 -5.20 -12.09 20.55
CA VAL A 62 -6.47 -11.57 21.08
C VAL A 62 -6.28 -10.62 22.29
N HIS A 63 -5.09 -10.63 22.90
CA HIS A 63 -4.72 -9.82 24.07
C HIS A 63 -3.43 -9.00 23.82
N GLY A 64 -3.40 -8.22 22.74
CA GLY A 64 -2.23 -7.43 22.36
C GLY A 64 -2.09 -6.06 23.06
N VAL A 65 -0.86 -5.57 23.11
CA VAL A 65 -0.48 -4.21 23.55
C VAL A 65 -0.55 -3.27 22.34
N TYR A 66 -1.34 -2.19 22.42
CA TYR A 66 -1.59 -1.25 21.31
C TYR A 66 -0.32 -0.76 20.57
N LEU A 67 0.76 -0.51 21.30
CA LEU A 67 2.04 -0.04 20.76
C LEU A 67 2.77 -1.10 19.92
N ALA A 68 2.74 -2.37 20.31
CA ALA A 68 3.47 -3.43 19.60
C ALA A 68 2.61 -4.08 18.52
N ASP A 69 1.34 -4.34 18.83
CA ASP A 69 0.46 -5.16 18.01
C ASP A 69 -0.31 -4.36 16.96
N ILE A 70 -0.46 -3.05 17.15
CA ILE A 70 -1.18 -2.19 16.20
C ILE A 70 -0.25 -1.13 15.60
N LEU A 71 0.48 -0.38 16.43
CA LEU A 71 1.31 0.71 15.92
C LEU A 71 2.50 0.19 15.10
N GLY A 72 3.20 -0.85 15.56
CA GLY A 72 4.31 -1.49 14.83
C GLY A 72 3.95 -1.90 13.39
N PRO A 73 2.98 -2.81 13.18
CA PRO A 73 2.56 -3.21 11.84
C PRO A 73 1.98 -2.06 11.01
N SER A 74 1.26 -1.11 11.64
CA SER A 74 0.76 0.09 10.95
C SER A 74 1.87 0.95 10.37
N LEU A 75 2.95 1.17 11.13
CA LEU A 75 4.11 1.93 10.68
C LEU A 75 4.86 1.20 9.56
N LEU A 76 4.99 -0.13 9.65
CA LEU A 76 5.62 -0.92 8.60
C LEU A 76 4.83 -0.87 7.29
N ILE A 77 3.50 -0.94 7.38
CA ILE A 77 2.59 -0.75 6.24
C ILE A 77 2.70 0.65 5.67
N ALA A 78 2.70 1.68 6.52
CA ALA A 78 2.84 3.08 6.11
C ALA A 78 4.15 3.32 5.36
N LEU A 79 5.25 2.77 5.86
CA LEU A 79 6.55 2.81 5.21
C LEU A 79 6.53 2.11 3.85
N GLY A 80 5.97 0.89 3.79
CA GLY A 80 5.83 0.13 2.56
C GLY A 80 5.02 0.88 1.49
N LEU A 81 3.90 1.49 1.88
CA LEU A 81 3.06 2.31 1.01
C LEU A 81 3.82 3.52 0.47
N GLY A 82 4.47 4.31 1.33
CA GLY A 82 5.24 5.49 0.91
C GLY A 82 6.38 5.13 -0.05
N MET A 83 7.13 4.05 0.26
CA MET A 83 8.22 3.55 -0.60
C MET A 83 7.73 2.91 -1.91
N THR A 84 6.45 2.56 -2.01
CA THR A 84 5.86 2.04 -3.26
C THR A 84 5.28 3.17 -4.11
N PHE A 85 4.64 4.15 -3.48
CA PHE A 85 3.90 5.21 -4.16
C PHE A 85 4.81 6.13 -5.00
N VAL A 86 5.97 6.51 -4.46
CA VAL A 86 6.92 7.40 -5.14
C VAL A 86 7.53 6.76 -6.40
N PRO A 87 8.11 5.54 -6.35
CA PRO A 87 8.61 4.86 -7.55
C PRO A 87 7.54 4.62 -8.63
N ILE A 88 6.31 4.26 -8.24
CA ILE A 88 5.20 4.09 -9.18
C ILE A 88 4.93 5.40 -9.90
N THR A 89 4.84 6.51 -9.16
CA THR A 89 4.59 7.84 -9.75
C THR A 89 5.70 8.23 -10.73
N ILE A 90 6.96 7.99 -10.39
CA ILE A 90 8.10 8.26 -11.29
C ILE A 90 8.00 7.43 -12.57
N LEU A 91 7.74 6.12 -12.46
CA LEU A 91 7.59 5.22 -13.61
C LEU A 91 6.41 5.62 -14.51
N SER A 92 5.32 6.05 -13.89
CA SER A 92 4.08 6.45 -14.57
C SER A 92 4.24 7.62 -15.52
N VAL A 93 5.20 8.51 -15.26
CA VAL A 93 5.44 9.71 -16.07
C VAL A 93 6.77 9.66 -16.83
N SER A 94 7.64 8.70 -16.52
CA SER A 94 8.90 8.51 -17.24
C SER A 94 8.66 8.18 -18.71
N GLY A 95 9.31 8.93 -19.61
CA GLY A 95 9.20 8.73 -21.07
C GLY A 95 7.95 9.33 -21.72
N VAL A 96 7.12 10.07 -20.96
CA VAL A 96 5.95 10.79 -21.48
C VAL A 96 6.37 12.19 -21.92
N ARG A 97 5.90 12.66 -23.08
CA ARG A 97 6.15 14.04 -23.55
C ARG A 97 5.39 15.02 -22.66
N ASP A 98 5.91 16.24 -22.44
CA ASP A 98 5.28 17.23 -21.55
C ASP A 98 3.79 17.48 -21.86
N ARG A 99 3.42 17.53 -23.15
CA ARG A 99 2.03 17.71 -23.61
C ARG A 99 1.09 16.53 -23.29
N GLU A 100 1.64 15.37 -22.96
CA GLU A 100 0.90 14.13 -22.64
C GLU A 100 0.91 13.82 -21.15
N TYR A 101 1.64 14.60 -20.34
CA TYR A 101 1.75 14.38 -18.89
C TYR A 101 0.38 14.33 -18.20
N GLY A 102 -0.53 15.22 -18.59
CA GLY A 102 -1.90 15.25 -18.06
C GLY A 102 -2.69 13.97 -18.39
N LEU A 103 -2.51 13.41 -19.59
CA LEU A 103 -3.15 12.16 -20.01
C LEU A 103 -2.56 10.95 -19.25
N ALA A 104 -1.23 10.89 -19.13
CA ALA A 104 -0.56 9.82 -18.40
C ALA A 104 -0.93 9.82 -16.90
N SER A 105 -0.90 10.99 -16.26
CA SER A 105 -1.32 11.17 -14.87
C SER A 105 -2.80 10.81 -14.68
N GLY A 106 -3.66 11.23 -15.59
CA GLY A 106 -5.09 10.89 -15.59
C GLY A 106 -5.33 9.39 -15.69
N LEU A 107 -4.63 8.69 -16.59
CA LEU A 107 -4.72 7.24 -16.73
C LEU A 107 -4.27 6.50 -15.47
N VAL A 108 -3.18 6.97 -14.85
CA VAL A 108 -2.62 6.39 -13.63
C VAL A 108 -3.56 6.58 -12.45
N ASN A 109 -4.08 7.79 -12.26
CA ASN A 109 -5.06 8.06 -11.19
C ASN A 109 -6.34 7.25 -11.39
N THR A 110 -6.85 7.14 -12.62
CA THR A 110 -8.03 6.33 -12.93
C THR A 110 -7.78 4.85 -12.65
N SER A 111 -6.62 4.33 -13.07
CA SER A 111 -6.21 2.95 -12.79
C SER A 111 -6.09 2.69 -11.29
N GLN A 112 -5.55 3.63 -10.51
CA GLN A 112 -5.48 3.56 -9.06
C GLN A 112 -6.87 3.55 -8.41
N GLN A 113 -7.79 4.40 -8.87
CA GLN A 113 -9.16 4.43 -8.36
C GLN A 113 -9.89 3.12 -8.63
N ILE A 114 -9.79 2.58 -9.85
CA ILE A 114 -10.38 1.28 -10.23
C ILE A 114 -9.77 0.17 -9.39
N GLY A 115 -8.43 0.10 -9.31
CA GLY A 115 -7.73 -0.91 -8.51
C GLY A 115 -8.08 -0.82 -7.03
N GLY A 116 -8.17 0.39 -6.47
CA GLY A 116 -8.57 0.63 -5.10
C GLY A 116 -10.03 0.25 -4.84
N ALA A 117 -10.93 0.47 -5.79
CA ALA A 117 -12.33 0.03 -5.67
C ALA A 117 -12.45 -1.49 -5.70
N LEU A 118 -11.82 -2.15 -6.69
CA LEU A 118 -11.83 -3.61 -6.83
C LEU A 118 -11.18 -4.30 -5.63
N GLY A 119 -10.01 -3.83 -5.19
CA GLY A 119 -9.31 -4.35 -4.02
C GLY A 119 -10.18 -4.28 -2.76
N ARG A 120 -10.81 -3.12 -2.51
CA ARG A 120 -11.73 -2.95 -1.38
C ARG A 120 -12.96 -3.84 -1.47
N ALA A 121 -13.55 -4.00 -2.66
CA ALA A 121 -14.70 -4.86 -2.87
C ALA A 121 -14.35 -6.33 -2.56
N LEU A 122 -13.26 -6.85 -3.14
CA LEU A 122 -12.80 -8.23 -2.91
C LEU A 122 -12.50 -8.48 -1.44
N LEU A 123 -11.80 -7.54 -0.78
CA LEU A 123 -11.44 -7.66 0.63
C LEU A 123 -12.68 -7.70 1.53
N SER A 124 -13.65 -6.82 1.27
CA SER A 124 -14.93 -6.79 1.96
C SER A 124 -15.72 -8.08 1.75
N THR A 125 -15.75 -8.59 0.52
CA THR A 125 -16.41 -9.85 0.18
C THR A 125 -15.78 -11.02 0.93
N PHE A 126 -14.45 -11.14 0.97
CA PHE A 126 -13.78 -12.20 1.73
C PHE A 126 -14.13 -12.15 3.23
N ALA A 127 -14.00 -10.96 3.84
CA ALA A 127 -14.32 -10.79 5.25
C ALA A 127 -15.79 -11.13 5.55
N THR A 128 -16.71 -10.60 4.75
CA THR A 128 -18.16 -10.75 4.96
C THR A 128 -18.60 -12.18 4.72
N THR A 129 -18.12 -12.83 3.66
CA THR A 129 -18.44 -14.22 3.34
C THR A 129 -18.00 -15.16 4.45
N ARG A 130 -16.76 -15.01 4.94
CA ARG A 130 -16.25 -15.83 6.03
C ARG A 130 -17.00 -15.58 7.35
N THR A 131 -17.28 -14.32 7.65
CA THR A 131 -18.05 -13.93 8.86
C THR A 131 -19.44 -14.58 8.84
N ASN A 132 -20.18 -14.42 7.73
CA ASN A 132 -21.53 -14.96 7.60
C ASN A 132 -21.56 -16.49 7.69
N HIS A 133 -20.57 -17.17 7.10
CA HIS A 133 -20.45 -18.62 7.21
C HIS A 133 -20.25 -19.08 8.66
N LEU A 134 -19.40 -18.40 9.43
CA LEU A 134 -19.14 -18.74 10.83
C LEU A 134 -20.33 -18.43 11.74
N LEU A 135 -21.06 -17.34 11.47
CA LEU A 135 -22.30 -17.00 12.16
C LEU A 135 -23.39 -18.05 11.90
N ALA A 136 -23.54 -18.49 10.66
CA ALA A 136 -24.47 -19.56 10.31
C ALA A 136 -24.12 -20.89 10.99
N ALA A 137 -22.82 -21.13 11.24
CA ALA A 137 -22.32 -22.27 12.00
C ALA A 137 -22.40 -22.08 13.54
N GLY A 138 -23.06 -21.03 14.03
CA GLY A 138 -23.30 -20.80 15.46
C GLY A 138 -22.12 -20.23 16.25
N HIS A 139 -21.07 -19.75 15.59
CA HIS A 139 -19.93 -19.13 16.30
C HIS A 139 -20.31 -17.75 16.88
N PRO A 140 -19.73 -17.36 18.03
CA PRO A 140 -19.97 -16.03 18.60
C PRO A 140 -19.48 -14.93 17.67
N ILE A 141 -20.22 -13.81 17.62
CA ILE A 141 -20.00 -12.68 16.70
C ILE A 141 -18.56 -12.14 16.71
N ASN A 142 -17.95 -12.05 17.89
CA ASN A 142 -16.58 -11.53 18.02
C ASN A 142 -15.55 -12.44 17.35
N GLN A 143 -15.73 -13.77 17.44
CA GLN A 143 -14.84 -14.74 16.78
C GLN A 143 -15.08 -14.74 15.25
N ALA A 144 -16.34 -14.70 14.81
CA ALA A 144 -16.68 -14.67 13.40
C ALA A 144 -16.08 -13.42 12.69
N LEU A 145 -16.18 -12.25 13.30
CA LEU A 145 -15.60 -11.01 12.77
C LEU A 145 -14.07 -11.06 12.71
N THR A 146 -13.42 -11.53 13.78
CA THR A 146 -11.95 -11.62 13.84
C THR A 146 -11.42 -12.53 12.75
N LEU A 147 -12.02 -13.72 12.59
CA LEU A 147 -11.64 -14.67 11.54
C LEU A 147 -11.99 -14.16 10.15
N GLY A 148 -13.06 -13.37 9.99
CA GLY A 148 -13.37 -12.68 8.74
C GLY A 148 -12.28 -11.69 8.35
N PHE A 149 -11.87 -10.81 9.26
CA PHE A 149 -10.77 -9.87 9.01
C PHE A 149 -9.45 -10.58 8.72
N HIS A 150 -9.16 -11.68 9.43
CA HIS A 150 -7.99 -12.51 9.13
C HIS A 150 -8.00 -13.00 7.68
N THR A 151 -9.12 -13.54 7.18
CA THR A 151 -9.20 -13.99 5.77
C THR A 151 -9.02 -12.87 4.77
N ALA A 152 -9.53 -11.67 5.08
CA ALA A 152 -9.26 -10.49 4.29
C ALA A 152 -7.76 -10.16 4.25
N PHE A 153 -7.08 -10.07 5.40
CA PHE A 153 -5.66 -9.74 5.45
C PHE A 153 -4.79 -10.76 4.69
N VAL A 154 -5.10 -12.06 4.78
CA VAL A 154 -4.42 -13.09 3.98
C VAL A 154 -4.65 -12.88 2.49
N GLY A 155 -5.88 -12.56 2.07
CA GLY A 155 -6.18 -12.22 0.69
C GLY A 155 -5.39 -11.01 0.19
N ALA A 156 -5.29 -9.95 1.01
CA ALA A 156 -4.48 -8.76 0.70
C ALA A 156 -2.99 -9.09 0.58
N ALA A 157 -2.45 -9.94 1.45
CA ALA A 157 -1.07 -10.41 1.36
C ALA A 157 -0.84 -11.22 0.07
N GLY A 158 -1.81 -12.04 -0.35
CA GLY A 158 -1.80 -12.75 -1.63
C GLY A 158 -1.73 -11.79 -2.82
N PHE A 159 -2.53 -10.72 -2.82
CA PHE A 159 -2.45 -9.68 -3.86
C PHE A 159 -1.09 -9.00 -3.91
N ALA A 160 -0.52 -8.65 -2.75
CA ALA A 160 0.82 -8.08 -2.68
C ALA A 160 1.87 -9.05 -3.24
N ALA A 161 1.79 -10.34 -2.91
CA ALA A 161 2.69 -11.37 -3.45
C ALA A 161 2.56 -11.51 -4.97
N LEU A 162 1.34 -11.51 -5.51
CA LEU A 162 1.10 -11.52 -6.96
C LEU A 162 1.68 -10.29 -7.65
N ALA A 163 1.57 -9.10 -7.04
CA ALA A 163 2.18 -7.89 -7.56
C ALA A 163 3.72 -7.97 -7.56
N ILE A 164 4.34 -8.52 -6.50
CA ILE A 164 5.79 -8.80 -6.46
C ILE A 164 6.18 -9.75 -7.60
N ALA A 165 5.44 -10.85 -7.77
CA ALA A 165 5.70 -11.84 -8.80
C ALA A 165 5.57 -11.24 -10.21
N ALA A 166 4.50 -10.49 -10.48
CA ALA A 166 4.31 -9.78 -11.75
C ALA A 166 5.48 -8.83 -12.04
N LEU A 167 5.90 -8.03 -11.05
CA LEU A 167 7.04 -7.10 -11.21
C LEU A 167 8.37 -7.84 -11.43
N ALA A 168 8.55 -9.00 -10.78
CA ALA A 168 9.72 -9.86 -10.98
C ALA A 168 9.74 -10.47 -12.39
N LEU A 169 8.59 -10.89 -12.90
CA LEU A 169 8.42 -11.58 -14.18
C LEU A 169 8.40 -10.63 -15.40
N LEU A 170 7.89 -9.41 -15.27
CA LEU A 170 7.83 -8.39 -16.34
C LEU A 170 9.20 -7.77 -16.71
N ARG A 171 10.30 -8.50 -16.50
CA ARG A 171 11.65 -8.14 -16.95
C ARG A 171 11.65 -7.94 -18.47
N GLY A 172 11.64 -6.70 -18.96
CA GLY A 172 11.83 -6.50 -20.40
C GLY A 172 11.73 -5.11 -21.01
N ARG A 173 11.40 -4.03 -20.30
CA ARG A 173 11.33 -2.69 -20.93
C ARG A 173 11.86 -1.61 -20.00
N HIS A 174 13.17 -1.44 -19.98
CA HIS A 174 13.76 -0.16 -19.59
C HIS A 174 13.66 0.77 -20.80
N PRO A 175 12.91 1.88 -20.76
CA PRO A 175 13.29 3.04 -21.53
C PRO A 175 14.57 3.55 -20.87
N ASP A 176 15.70 3.38 -21.55
CA ASP A 176 16.90 4.12 -21.20
C ASP A 176 16.52 5.60 -21.20
N ALA A 177 16.49 6.20 -20.01
CA ALA A 177 16.43 7.65 -19.89
C ALA A 177 17.80 8.16 -20.31
N THR A 178 18.03 8.25 -21.62
CA THR A 178 19.12 9.04 -22.18
C THR A 178 18.95 10.45 -21.59
N PRO A 179 19.91 10.96 -20.80
CA PRO A 179 19.88 12.34 -20.38
C PRO A 179 19.82 13.18 -21.65
N ALA A 180 18.72 13.91 -21.85
CA ALA A 180 18.67 14.93 -22.88
C ALA A 180 19.83 15.87 -22.58
N ALA A 181 20.88 15.75 -23.39
CA ALA A 181 22.04 16.63 -23.35
C ALA A 181 21.49 18.05 -23.39
N ALA A 182 21.70 18.78 -22.29
CA ALA A 182 21.51 20.22 -22.27
C ALA A 182 22.45 20.76 -23.35
N THR A 183 21.90 21.03 -24.53
CA THR A 183 22.58 21.77 -25.59
C THR A 183 22.98 23.09 -24.98
N THR A 184 24.29 23.20 -24.80
CA THR A 184 25.04 24.43 -24.69
C THR A 184 24.55 25.41 -25.76
N GLU A 185 23.75 26.39 -25.37
CA GLU A 185 23.76 27.71 -26.02
C GLU A 185 24.52 28.66 -25.11
N ALA A 186 25.85 28.55 -25.22
CA ALA A 186 26.72 29.68 -25.03
C ALA A 186 26.82 30.41 -26.38
N THR A 187 26.75 31.75 -26.31
CA THR A 187 27.18 32.75 -27.30
C THR A 187 26.34 32.94 -28.58
N ALA A 188 25.58 34.04 -28.63
CA ALA A 188 25.93 35.25 -29.41
C ALA A 188 25.11 36.45 -28.95
#